data_AF-A0A6A5H2Y8-F1
#
_entry.id   AF-A0A6A5H2Y8-F1
#
_cell.length_a   1.000
_cell.length_b   1.000
_cell.length_c   1.000
_cell.angle_alpha   90.00
_cell.angle_beta   90.00
_cell.angle_gamma   90.00
#
_symmetry.space_group_name_H-M   'P 1'
#
loop_
_entity.id
_entity.type
_entity.pdbx_description
1 polymer ?
#
loop_
_entity_poly.entity_id
_entity_poly.type
_entity_poly.pdbx_seq_one_letter_code
_entity_poly.pdbx_strand_id
1 'polypeptide(L)'
;MKESLKYQKANEMFAKEPLWIAVNEEDKKEIFKDCVGFVSRRDKERKEESRKRNLAAFSHILQSMDHITYKTTWAQAQRLLIENPQFAEETDLQLMDKEDALTVFEDHIKAAEKEHDEEKEQEEKRLRRQHRKVREDYLLLLEDLHKRGEITSMSLWSSLFPIISTDSRFEHMLFQPGSSPLDLFKFFVEELKDQYSEDRRLIKDILTEKQCQIIATTEYKEFADWVLSHPNGEKVDHGNMKLCYNSMIEKAENKAKDEEKESLRKKRRVESEFRNLLKAHNVDEETEWSVIKPKIEKEKAYLALEDDEEREAAFRHYKNGTTGTASGGEVLEKPKKKKKDKKKKSKRSDNNSESEGEIREKDKKKKKKHSKEDRTDDDEKNRKSKKSRKRSRSRSVSPRHTSEKRKRHESDTD
;
A
#
# COMPACT_ATOMS: atom_id res chain seq x y z
N MET A 1 70.00 11.01 39.76
CA MET A 1 69.42 11.03 41.12
C MET A 1 68.27 10.05 41.15
N LYS A 2 68.11 9.24 42.21
CA LYS A 2 66.95 8.32 42.35
C LYS A 2 65.83 9.05 43.09
N GLU A 3 64.58 8.76 42.77
CA GLU A 3 63.39 9.31 43.45
C GLU A 3 63.42 9.08 44.98
N SER A 4 64.04 7.98 45.42
CA SER A 4 64.18 7.62 46.85
C SER A 4 65.39 8.24 47.56
N LEU A 5 66.16 9.13 46.90
CA LEU A 5 67.33 9.74 47.52
C LEU A 5 66.90 10.71 48.63
N LYS A 6 67.44 10.54 49.84
CA LYS A 6 67.19 11.45 50.96
C LYS A 6 68.13 12.65 50.93
N TYR A 7 67.65 13.81 51.37
CA TYR A 7 68.43 15.07 51.40
C TYR A 7 69.76 14.92 52.16
N GLN A 8 69.77 14.24 53.31
CA GLN A 8 71.00 14.02 54.09
C GLN A 8 72.09 13.31 53.27
N LYS A 9 71.69 12.26 52.55
CA LYS A 9 72.59 11.49 51.69
C LYS A 9 73.03 12.27 50.45
N ALA A 10 72.15 13.11 49.90
CA ALA A 10 72.51 14.03 48.83
C ALA A 10 73.51 15.09 49.30
N ASN A 11 73.32 15.64 50.50
CA ASN A 11 74.22 16.62 51.10
C ASN A 11 75.62 16.05 51.35
N GLU A 12 75.71 14.80 51.78
CA GLU A 12 76.99 14.08 51.89
C GLU A 12 77.65 13.84 50.53
N MET A 13 76.87 13.44 49.52
CA MET A 13 77.35 13.15 48.18
C MET A 13 77.89 14.38 47.44
N PHE A 14 77.22 15.53 47.60
CA PHE A 14 77.58 16.77 46.93
C PHE A 14 78.42 17.71 47.81
N ALA A 15 78.84 17.27 49.00
CA ALA A 15 79.57 18.09 49.96
C ALA A 15 80.86 18.75 49.42
N LYS A 16 81.51 18.11 48.44
CA LYS A 16 82.76 18.61 47.82
C LYS A 16 82.53 19.39 46.53
N GLU A 17 81.29 19.48 46.06
CA GLU A 17 80.97 20.11 44.79
C GLU A 17 80.93 21.64 44.95
N PRO A 18 81.73 22.42 44.19
CA PRO A 18 81.78 23.88 44.34
C PRO A 18 80.41 24.56 44.18
N LEU A 19 79.57 24.04 43.28
CA LEU A 19 78.20 24.50 43.05
C LEU A 19 77.25 24.19 44.21
N TRP A 20 77.51 23.11 44.96
CA TRP A 20 76.74 22.77 46.15
C TRP A 20 77.17 23.59 47.36
N ILE A 21 78.45 23.93 47.49
CA ILE A 21 78.99 24.77 48.58
C ILE A 21 78.51 26.22 48.44
N ALA A 22 78.42 26.74 47.21
CA ALA A 22 78.06 28.13 46.93
C ALA A 22 76.60 28.52 47.23
N VAL A 23 75.71 27.54 47.39
CA VAL A 23 74.27 27.76 47.65
C VAL A 23 74.00 27.79 49.17
N ASN A 24 72.99 28.53 49.62
CA ASN A 24 72.61 28.54 51.04
C ASN A 24 71.88 27.26 51.45
N GLU A 25 71.85 26.92 52.74
CA GLU A 25 71.21 25.68 53.20
C GLU A 25 69.70 25.61 52.93
N GLU A 26 69.00 26.74 52.96
CA GLU A 26 67.56 26.83 52.65
C GLU A 26 67.33 26.57 51.15
N ASP A 27 68.06 27.27 50.30
CA ASP A 27 68.03 27.09 48.84
C ASP A 27 68.45 25.67 48.41
N LYS A 28 69.43 25.05 49.08
CA LYS A 28 69.82 23.63 48.82
C LYS A 28 68.67 22.67 49.05
N LYS A 29 67.89 22.87 50.13
CA LYS A 29 66.73 22.03 50.44
C LYS A 29 65.62 22.22 49.42
N GLU A 30 65.37 23.45 49.00
CA GLU A 30 64.36 23.78 47.99
C GLU A 30 64.73 23.22 46.61
N ILE A 31 65.95 23.50 46.14
CA ILE A 31 66.47 22.97 44.86
C ILE A 31 66.48 21.44 44.86
N PHE A 32 66.87 20.80 45.98
CA PHE A 32 66.82 19.35 46.08
C PHE A 32 65.39 18.81 45.99
N LYS A 33 64.43 19.44 46.67
CA LYS A 33 63.00 19.07 46.61
C LYS A 33 62.46 19.19 45.18
N ASP A 34 62.81 20.27 44.47
CA ASP A 34 62.41 20.48 43.08
C ASP A 34 63.07 19.47 42.13
N CYS A 35 64.35 19.16 42.32
CA CYS A 35 65.05 18.14 41.56
C CYS A 35 64.44 16.74 41.76
N VAL A 36 64.09 16.37 43.00
CA VAL A 36 63.40 15.11 43.29
C VAL A 36 62.01 15.10 42.67
N GLY A 37 61.26 16.20 42.76
CA GLY A 37 59.96 16.35 42.10
C GLY A 37 60.04 16.24 40.57
N PHE A 38 61.06 16.83 39.96
CA PHE A 38 61.33 16.71 38.52
C PHE A 38 61.67 15.28 38.12
N VAL A 39 62.55 14.61 38.88
CA VAL A 39 62.92 13.21 38.61
C VAL A 39 61.71 12.27 38.76
N SER A 40 60.90 12.44 39.81
CA SER A 40 59.67 11.67 40.03
C SER A 40 58.69 11.88 38.87
N ARG A 41 58.47 13.15 38.46
CA ARG A 41 57.60 13.48 37.31
C ARG A 41 58.10 12.85 36.02
N ARG A 42 59.39 13.01 35.70
CA ARG A 42 60.02 12.45 34.50
C ARG A 42 59.95 10.92 34.47
N ASP A 43 60.23 10.27 35.60
CA ASP A 43 60.23 8.81 35.67
C ASP A 43 58.79 8.25 35.62
N LYS A 44 57.80 8.97 36.17
CA LYS A 44 56.37 8.68 35.98
C LYS A 44 55.93 8.83 34.52
N GLU A 45 56.32 9.92 33.87
CA GLU A 45 56.03 10.17 32.45
C GLU A 45 56.63 9.09 31.55
N ARG A 46 57.89 8.69 31.77
CA ARG A 46 58.52 7.59 31.01
C ARG A 46 57.81 6.25 31.20
N LYS A 47 57.33 5.95 32.41
CA LYS A 47 56.54 4.74 32.67
C LYS A 47 55.19 4.78 31.94
N GLU A 48 54.50 5.92 31.99
CA GLU A 48 53.23 6.11 31.27
C GLU A 48 53.41 6.01 29.76
N GLU A 49 54.50 6.57 29.22
CA GLU A 49 54.83 6.50 27.79
C GLU A 49 55.14 5.06 27.36
N SER A 50 55.91 4.32 28.17
CA SER A 50 56.16 2.90 27.94
C SER A 50 54.88 2.08 27.98
N ARG A 51 54.00 2.32 28.98
CA ARG A 51 52.69 1.67 29.08
C ARG A 51 51.83 1.96 27.85
N LYS A 52 51.75 3.22 27.43
CA LYS A 52 51.00 3.63 26.22
C LYS A 52 51.53 2.97 24.95
N ARG A 53 52.85 2.87 24.80
CA ARG A 53 53.48 2.16 23.68
C ARG A 53 53.14 0.67 23.69
N ASN A 54 53.19 0.03 24.86
CA ASN A 54 52.87 -1.39 25.01
C ASN A 54 51.40 -1.68 24.71
N LEU A 55 50.48 -0.84 25.20
CA LEU A 55 49.04 -0.92 24.88
C LEU A 55 48.79 -0.81 23.37
N ALA A 56 49.42 0.17 22.71
CA ALA A 56 49.27 0.38 21.27
C ALA A 56 49.85 -0.77 20.45
N ALA A 57 51.03 -1.28 20.82
CA ALA A 57 51.65 -2.42 20.16
C ALA A 57 50.81 -3.70 20.35
N PHE A 58 50.29 -3.95 21.55
CA PHE A 58 49.41 -5.07 21.81
C PHE A 58 48.09 -4.97 21.02
N SER A 59 47.49 -3.79 20.96
CA SER A 59 46.30 -3.53 20.13
C SER A 59 46.57 -3.82 18.65
N HIS A 60 47.74 -3.41 18.13
CA HIS A 60 48.13 -3.67 16.75
C HIS A 60 48.33 -5.17 16.47
N ILE A 61 48.95 -5.90 17.39
CA ILE A 61 49.10 -7.36 17.28
C ILE A 61 47.72 -8.03 17.18
N LEU A 62 46.78 -7.67 18.06
CA LEU A 62 45.42 -8.21 18.00
C LEU A 62 44.72 -7.90 16.67
N GLN A 63 44.88 -6.68 16.14
CA GLN A 63 44.33 -6.30 14.83
C GLN A 63 44.97 -7.06 13.65
N SER A 64 46.23 -7.45 13.76
CA SER A 64 46.92 -8.24 12.73
C SER A 64 46.56 -9.74 12.74
N MET A 65 45.85 -10.20 13.77
CA MET A 65 45.53 -11.60 13.98
C MET A 65 44.12 -11.92 13.43
N ASP A 66 44.06 -12.36 12.17
CA ASP A 66 42.80 -12.71 11.47
C ASP A 66 41.96 -13.79 12.17
N HIS A 67 42.58 -14.60 13.03
CA HIS A 67 41.94 -15.70 13.74
C HIS A 67 41.24 -15.26 15.05
N ILE A 68 41.46 -14.02 15.50
CA ILE A 68 40.71 -13.44 16.62
C ILE A 68 39.41 -12.84 16.05
N THR A 69 38.35 -13.63 16.15
CA THR A 69 36.99 -13.22 15.78
C THR A 69 36.24 -12.62 16.96
N TYR A 70 35.07 -12.01 16.70
CA TYR A 70 34.15 -11.49 17.70
C TYR A 70 33.66 -12.51 18.76
N LYS A 71 33.82 -13.82 18.52
CA LYS A 71 33.46 -14.90 19.48
C LYS A 71 34.64 -15.42 20.30
N THR A 72 35.83 -14.88 20.08
CA THR A 72 37.06 -15.39 20.69
C THR A 72 37.09 -15.04 22.17
N THR A 73 37.31 -16.04 23.01
CA THR A 73 37.49 -15.83 24.46
C THR A 73 38.93 -15.45 24.77
N TRP A 74 39.15 -14.77 25.90
CA TRP A 74 40.50 -14.42 26.36
C TRP A 74 41.43 -15.64 26.46
N ALA A 75 40.93 -16.78 26.95
CA ALA A 75 41.73 -18.00 27.06
C ALA A 75 42.18 -18.55 25.70
N GLN A 76 41.37 -18.39 24.65
CA GLN A 76 41.74 -18.76 23.29
C GLN A 76 42.74 -17.76 22.70
N ALA A 77 42.46 -16.47 22.86
CA ALA A 77 43.35 -15.40 22.40
C ALA A 77 44.74 -15.50 23.05
N GLN A 78 44.82 -15.85 24.34
CA GLN A 78 46.09 -16.02 25.03
C GLN A 78 46.95 -17.16 24.43
N ARG A 79 46.34 -18.27 24.00
CA ARG A 79 47.09 -19.36 23.31
C ARG A 79 47.64 -18.86 21.98
N LEU A 80 46.80 -18.18 21.21
CA LEU A 80 47.14 -17.62 19.91
C LEU A 80 48.23 -16.54 20.02
N LEU A 81 48.22 -15.75 21.10
CA LEU A 81 49.24 -14.74 21.40
C LEU A 81 50.59 -15.36 21.75
N ILE A 82 50.61 -16.48 22.49
CA ILE A 82 51.85 -17.21 22.80
C ILE A 82 52.47 -17.79 21.53
N GLU A 83 51.64 -18.19 20.56
CA GLU A 83 52.07 -18.71 19.27
C GLU A 83 52.52 -17.61 18.29
N ASN A 84 52.18 -16.34 18.56
CA ASN A 84 52.54 -15.21 17.69
C ASN A 84 53.96 -14.69 17.99
N PRO A 85 54.90 -14.75 17.02
CA PRO A 85 56.27 -14.29 17.21
C PRO A 85 56.39 -12.83 17.67
N GLN A 86 55.50 -11.95 17.23
CA GLN A 86 55.54 -10.52 17.58
C GLN A 86 55.25 -10.26 19.06
N PHE A 87 54.48 -11.13 19.71
CA PHE A 87 54.21 -11.05 21.14
C PHE A 87 55.25 -11.84 21.95
N ALA A 88 55.79 -12.92 21.39
CA ALA A 88 56.80 -13.75 22.03
C ALA A 88 58.20 -13.08 22.10
N GLU A 89 58.55 -12.24 21.13
CA GLU A 89 59.85 -11.55 21.07
C GLU A 89 59.91 -10.30 21.98
N GLU A 90 58.78 -9.63 22.18
CA GLU A 90 58.70 -8.37 22.92
C GLU A 90 58.54 -8.61 24.43
N THR A 91 59.67 -8.57 25.16
CA THR A 91 59.70 -8.81 26.62
C THR A 91 58.85 -7.79 27.40
N ASP A 92 58.80 -6.54 26.93
CA ASP A 92 58.01 -5.47 27.55
C ASP A 92 56.49 -5.70 27.42
N LEU A 93 56.06 -6.42 26.38
CA LEU A 93 54.65 -6.82 26.20
C LEU A 93 54.26 -8.00 27.09
N GLN A 94 55.17 -8.93 27.34
CA GLN A 94 54.94 -10.06 28.26
C GLN A 94 54.86 -9.63 29.73
N LEU A 95 55.58 -8.57 30.08
CA LEU A 95 55.60 -7.97 31.41
C LEU A 95 54.51 -6.90 31.61
N MET A 96 53.68 -6.65 30.59
CA MET A 96 52.55 -5.73 30.69
C MET A 96 51.56 -6.19 31.78
N ASP A 97 50.85 -5.24 32.37
CA ASP A 97 49.83 -5.55 33.37
C ASP A 97 48.71 -6.41 32.75
N LYS A 98 48.24 -7.40 33.50
CA LYS A 98 47.18 -8.31 33.05
C LYS A 98 45.85 -7.57 32.91
N GLU A 99 45.61 -6.56 33.74
CA GLU A 99 44.41 -5.71 33.64
C GLU A 99 44.43 -4.89 32.35
N ASP A 100 45.59 -4.34 31.99
CA ASP A 100 45.81 -3.61 30.74
C ASP A 100 45.62 -4.51 29.52
N ALA A 101 46.17 -5.73 29.55
CA ALA A 101 46.02 -6.71 28.48
C ALA A 101 44.54 -7.09 28.26
N LEU A 102 43.80 -7.31 29.35
CA LEU A 102 42.37 -7.61 29.29
C LEU A 102 41.55 -6.44 28.75
N THR A 103 41.89 -5.21 29.14
CA THR A 103 41.20 -4.01 28.66
C THR A 103 41.37 -3.84 27.15
N VAL A 104 42.60 -3.96 26.63
CA VAL A 104 42.86 -3.86 25.19
C VAL A 104 42.20 -4.98 24.42
N PHE A 105 42.17 -6.19 24.97
CA PHE A 105 41.49 -7.32 24.36
C PHE A 105 39.97 -7.13 24.32
N GLU A 106 39.36 -6.68 25.43
CA GLU A 106 37.94 -6.37 25.49
C GLU A 106 37.57 -5.30 24.45
N ASP A 107 38.37 -4.24 24.34
CA ASP A 107 38.15 -3.18 23.34
C ASP A 107 38.28 -3.71 21.90
N HIS A 108 39.24 -4.60 21.64
CA HIS A 108 39.39 -5.25 20.35
C HIS A 108 38.19 -6.15 20.02
N ILE A 109 37.72 -6.98 20.95
CA ILE A 109 36.55 -7.84 20.75
C ILE A 109 35.28 -7.00 20.56
N LYS A 110 35.08 -5.93 21.34
CA LYS A 110 33.96 -4.99 21.14
C LYS A 110 33.99 -4.33 19.76
N ALA A 111 35.19 -3.96 19.27
CA ALA A 111 35.34 -3.42 17.93
C ALA A 111 34.98 -4.47 16.87
N ALA A 112 35.43 -5.71 17.02
CA ALA A 112 35.10 -6.82 16.12
C ALA A 112 33.61 -7.18 16.15
N GLU A 113 32.96 -7.19 17.32
CA GLU A 113 31.50 -7.36 17.46
C GLU A 113 30.74 -6.25 16.72
N LYS A 114 31.16 -5.00 16.91
CA LYS A 114 30.57 -3.85 16.23
C LYS A 114 30.70 -3.94 14.71
N GLU A 115 31.87 -4.29 14.21
CA GLU A 115 32.11 -4.47 12.77
C GLU A 115 31.26 -5.60 12.19
N HIS A 116 31.19 -6.75 12.87
CA HIS A 116 30.34 -7.87 12.46
C HIS A 116 28.84 -7.50 12.44
N ASP A 117 28.36 -6.76 13.45
CA ASP A 117 26.99 -6.29 13.48
C ASP A 117 26.71 -5.25 12.38
N GLU A 118 27.66 -4.37 12.09
CA GLU A 118 27.59 -3.42 10.97
C GLU A 118 27.56 -4.14 9.62
N GLU A 119 28.39 -5.17 9.42
CA GLU A 119 28.41 -5.98 8.19
C GLU A 119 27.08 -6.72 8.00
N LYS A 120 26.57 -7.35 9.07
CA LYS A 120 25.27 -8.02 9.06
C LYS A 120 24.12 -7.05 8.77
N GLU A 121 24.14 -5.85 9.36
CA GLU A 121 23.14 -4.82 9.09
C GLU A 121 23.23 -4.32 7.63
N GLN A 122 24.44 -4.17 7.10
CA GLN A 122 24.66 -3.80 5.70
C GLN A 122 24.16 -4.87 4.74
N GLU A 123 24.42 -6.15 5.02
CA GLU A 123 23.90 -7.27 4.23
C GLU A 123 22.37 -7.32 4.26
N GLU A 124 21.76 -7.14 5.44
CA GLU A 124 20.31 -7.09 5.57
C GLU A 124 19.72 -5.90 4.80
N LYS A 125 20.34 -4.72 4.89
CA LYS A 125 19.96 -3.53 4.10
C LYS A 125 20.09 -3.80 2.60
N ARG A 126 21.15 -4.47 2.15
CA ARG A 126 21.35 -4.87 0.75
C ARG A 126 20.23 -5.81 0.28
N LEU A 127 19.89 -6.81 1.07
CA LEU A 127 18.83 -7.76 0.75
C LEU A 127 17.46 -7.08 0.70
N ARG A 128 17.13 -6.22 1.67
CA ARG A 128 15.90 -5.42 1.66
C ARG A 128 15.80 -4.52 0.42
N ARG A 129 16.91 -3.92 -0.03
CA ARG A 129 16.96 -3.12 -1.27
C ARG A 129 16.73 -3.99 -2.50
N GLN A 130 17.37 -5.16 -2.59
CA GLN A 130 17.14 -6.10 -3.68
C GLN A 130 15.68 -6.54 -3.75
N HIS A 131 15.09 -6.87 -2.60
CA HIS A 131 13.68 -7.26 -2.52
C HIS A 131 12.73 -6.14 -2.99
N ARG A 132 13.03 -4.89 -2.64
CA ARG A 132 12.29 -3.73 -3.13
C ARG A 132 12.43 -3.59 -4.65
N LYS A 133 13.64 -3.71 -5.18
CA LYS A 133 13.88 -3.62 -6.62
C LYS A 133 13.15 -4.70 -7.41
N VAL A 134 13.15 -5.94 -6.94
CA VAL A 134 12.40 -7.04 -7.58
C VAL A 134 10.89 -6.72 -7.63
N ARG A 135 10.34 -6.15 -6.55
CA ARG A 135 8.95 -5.71 -6.52
C ARG A 135 8.67 -4.57 -7.52
N GLU A 136 9.56 -3.59 -7.59
CA GLU A 136 9.46 -2.47 -8.54
C GLU A 136 9.56 -2.98 -10.00
N ASP A 137 10.47 -3.90 -10.29
CA ASP A 137 10.61 -4.51 -11.62
C ASP A 137 9.34 -5.27 -12.02
N TYR A 138 8.71 -6.00 -11.09
CA TYR A 138 7.42 -6.66 -11.35
C TYR A 138 6.27 -5.65 -11.56
N LEU A 139 6.25 -4.53 -10.85
CA LEU A 139 5.26 -3.47 -11.10
C LEU A 139 5.47 -2.83 -12.49
N LEU A 140 6.71 -2.65 -12.92
CA LEU A 140 7.02 -2.20 -14.28
C LEU A 140 6.50 -3.17 -15.35
N LEU A 141 6.54 -4.50 -15.10
CA LEU A 141 5.90 -5.48 -15.99
C LEU A 141 4.40 -5.21 -16.14
N LEU A 142 3.70 -4.96 -15.03
CA LEU A 142 2.26 -4.66 -15.06
C LEU A 142 1.98 -3.34 -15.80
N GLU A 143 2.84 -2.33 -15.60
CA GLU A 143 2.74 -1.06 -16.32
C GLU A 143 2.99 -1.23 -17.83
N ASP A 144 3.98 -2.05 -18.23
CA ASP A 144 4.25 -2.38 -19.63
C ASP A 144 3.07 -3.11 -20.29
N LEU A 145 2.43 -4.02 -19.55
CA LEU A 145 1.19 -4.67 -19.99
C LEU A 145 0.05 -3.66 -20.13
N HIS A 146 0.01 -2.63 -19.27
CA HIS A 146 -1.04 -1.60 -19.30
C HIS A 146 -0.86 -0.68 -20.51
N LYS A 147 0.37 -0.25 -20.77
CA LYS A 147 0.73 0.54 -21.95
C LYS A 147 0.43 -0.18 -23.27
N ARG A 148 0.53 -1.51 -23.28
CA ARG A 148 0.14 -2.35 -24.43
C ARG A 148 -1.38 -2.57 -24.54
N GLY A 149 -2.15 -2.21 -23.52
CA GLY A 149 -3.59 -2.45 -23.44
C GLY A 149 -3.98 -3.90 -23.13
N GLU A 150 -3.04 -4.72 -22.65
CA GLU A 150 -3.30 -6.13 -22.29
C GLU A 150 -3.96 -6.22 -20.89
N ILE A 151 -3.55 -5.35 -19.96
CA ILE A 151 -4.21 -5.18 -18.66
C ILE A 151 -5.09 -3.93 -18.68
N THR A 152 -6.25 -4.04 -18.07
CA THR A 152 -7.26 -2.99 -17.92
C THR A 152 -7.89 -3.12 -16.53
N SER A 153 -8.75 -2.17 -16.15
CA SER A 153 -9.53 -2.21 -14.90
C SER A 153 -10.45 -3.44 -14.76
N MET A 154 -10.73 -4.14 -15.87
CA MET A 154 -11.56 -5.35 -15.93
C MET A 154 -10.77 -6.64 -16.12
N SER A 155 -9.44 -6.56 -16.23
CA SER A 155 -8.60 -7.73 -16.48
C SER A 155 -8.56 -8.67 -15.27
N LEU A 156 -8.65 -9.97 -15.55
CA LEU A 156 -8.60 -11.02 -14.53
C LEU A 156 -7.18 -11.60 -14.43
N TRP A 157 -6.81 -12.06 -13.23
CA TRP A 157 -5.53 -12.75 -13.03
C TRP A 157 -5.41 -13.96 -13.95
N SER A 158 -6.46 -14.77 -14.06
CA SER A 158 -6.47 -15.98 -14.88
C SER A 158 -6.22 -15.72 -16.36
N SER A 159 -6.68 -14.58 -16.89
CA SER A 159 -6.46 -14.22 -18.30
C SER A 159 -5.04 -13.75 -18.57
N LEU A 160 -4.38 -13.12 -17.60
CA LEU A 160 -3.03 -12.56 -17.77
C LEU A 160 -1.92 -13.45 -17.23
N PHE A 161 -2.23 -14.43 -16.39
CA PHE A 161 -1.27 -15.38 -15.86
C PHE A 161 -0.43 -16.08 -16.94
N PRO A 162 -0.98 -16.53 -18.09
CA PRO A 162 -0.18 -17.14 -19.15
C PRO A 162 0.91 -16.22 -19.72
N ILE A 163 0.68 -14.91 -19.69
CA ILE A 163 1.63 -13.91 -20.18
C ILE A 163 2.63 -13.58 -19.06
N ILE A 164 2.11 -13.26 -17.87
CA ILE A 164 2.91 -12.87 -16.70
C ILE A 164 3.88 -13.98 -16.28
N SER A 165 3.43 -15.25 -16.28
CA SER A 165 4.25 -16.40 -15.84
C SER A 165 5.44 -16.71 -16.76
N THR A 166 5.45 -16.17 -17.99
CA THR A 166 6.59 -16.34 -18.92
C THR A 166 7.70 -15.31 -18.71
N ASP A 167 7.43 -14.23 -17.97
CA ASP A 167 8.42 -13.19 -17.74
C ASP A 167 9.29 -13.51 -16.50
N SER A 168 10.62 -13.39 -16.66
CA SER A 168 11.58 -13.60 -15.57
C SER A 168 11.31 -12.75 -14.31
N ARG A 169 10.72 -11.57 -14.47
CA ARG A 169 10.38 -10.66 -13.35
C ARG A 169 9.32 -11.28 -12.44
N PHE A 170 8.42 -12.10 -12.97
CA PHE A 170 7.46 -12.86 -12.18
C PHE A 170 8.16 -13.95 -11.35
N GLU A 171 9.08 -14.70 -11.96
CA GLU A 171 9.85 -15.73 -11.26
C GLU A 171 10.65 -15.16 -10.08
N HIS A 172 11.36 -14.05 -10.29
CA HIS A 172 12.09 -13.38 -9.21
C HIS A 172 11.18 -12.94 -8.05
N MET A 173 9.93 -12.57 -8.35
CA MET A 173 8.94 -12.13 -7.36
C MET A 173 8.39 -13.29 -6.50
N LEU A 174 8.43 -14.54 -6.98
CA LEU A 174 7.90 -15.70 -6.23
C LEU A 174 8.63 -15.96 -4.92
N PHE A 175 9.93 -15.63 -4.86
CA PHE A 175 10.77 -15.87 -3.68
C PHE A 175 10.82 -14.69 -2.71
N GLN A 176 10.07 -13.62 -3.00
CA GLN A 176 10.09 -12.40 -2.19
C GLN A 176 9.17 -12.52 -0.97
N PRO A 177 9.62 -12.09 0.23
CA PRO A 177 8.75 -12.01 1.38
C PRO A 177 7.74 -10.85 1.25
N GLY A 178 6.54 -11.03 1.80
CA GLY A 178 5.48 -10.02 1.82
C GLY A 178 4.40 -10.26 0.77
N SER A 179 3.95 -9.19 0.09
CA SER A 179 2.91 -9.25 -0.93
C SER A 179 3.29 -10.19 -2.06
N SER A 180 2.40 -11.12 -2.39
CA SER A 180 2.59 -12.04 -3.51
C SER A 180 2.45 -11.32 -4.87
N PRO A 181 2.92 -11.92 -5.97
CA PRO A 181 2.67 -11.40 -7.32
C PRO A 181 1.17 -11.14 -7.61
N LEU A 182 0.29 -11.98 -7.06
CA LEU A 182 -1.16 -11.83 -7.18
C LEU A 182 -1.69 -10.63 -6.39
N ASP A 183 -1.14 -10.37 -5.20
CA ASP A 183 -1.54 -9.20 -4.41
C ASP A 183 -1.15 -7.91 -5.11
N LEU A 184 0.08 -7.84 -5.64
CA LEU A 184 0.54 -6.69 -6.42
C LEU A 184 -0.30 -6.47 -7.67
N PHE A 185 -0.68 -7.55 -8.36
CA PHE A 185 -1.62 -7.48 -9.48
C PHE A 185 -2.98 -6.93 -9.05
N LYS A 186 -3.55 -7.42 -7.95
CA LYS A 186 -4.84 -6.94 -7.43
C LYS A 186 -4.77 -5.46 -7.08
N PHE A 187 -3.71 -5.01 -6.41
CA PHE A 187 -3.52 -3.60 -6.09
C PHE A 187 -3.44 -2.74 -7.35
N PHE A 188 -2.67 -3.18 -8.35
CA PHE A 188 -2.55 -2.48 -9.62
C PHE A 188 -3.89 -2.40 -10.37
N VAL A 189 -4.64 -3.49 -10.44
CA VAL A 189 -5.97 -3.50 -11.09
C VAL A 189 -6.97 -2.65 -10.32
N GLU A 190 -6.90 -2.61 -8.99
CA GLU A 190 -7.78 -1.75 -8.19
C GLU A 190 -7.48 -0.27 -8.43
N GLU A 191 -6.21 0.12 -8.52
CA GLU A 191 -5.80 1.49 -8.90
C GLU A 191 -6.32 1.85 -10.30
N LEU A 192 -6.28 0.92 -11.27
CA LEU A 192 -6.88 1.15 -12.59
C LEU A 192 -8.41 1.31 -12.54
N LYS A 193 -9.10 0.60 -11.64
CA LYS A 193 -10.56 0.77 -11.46
C LYS A 193 -10.90 2.12 -10.85
N ASP A 194 -10.13 2.54 -9.84
CA ASP A 194 -10.31 3.83 -9.19
C ASP A 194 -10.13 4.95 -10.22
N GLN A 195 -9.02 4.93 -10.98
CA GLN A 195 -8.77 5.88 -12.06
C GLN A 195 -9.89 5.86 -13.12
N TYR A 196 -10.32 4.69 -13.57
CA TYR A 196 -11.41 4.57 -14.54
C TYR A 196 -12.73 5.14 -13.99
N SER A 197 -13.01 4.94 -12.70
CA SER A 197 -14.23 5.45 -12.07
C SER A 197 -14.23 6.99 -12.02
N GLU A 198 -13.09 7.59 -11.71
CA GLU A 198 -12.89 9.03 -11.68
C GLU A 198 -12.98 9.64 -13.07
N ASP A 199 -12.25 9.06 -14.04
CA ASP A 199 -12.26 9.46 -15.44
C ASP A 199 -13.67 9.37 -16.02
N ARG A 200 -14.38 8.28 -15.75
CA ARG A 200 -15.77 8.09 -16.23
C ARG A 200 -16.73 9.12 -15.63
N ARG A 201 -16.55 9.51 -14.36
CA ARG A 201 -17.34 10.57 -13.74
C ARG A 201 -17.03 11.89 -14.44
N LEU A 202 -15.76 12.22 -14.61
CA LEU A 202 -15.30 13.46 -15.22
C LEU A 202 -15.76 13.60 -16.67
N ILE A 203 -15.69 12.53 -17.48
CA ILE A 203 -16.24 12.49 -18.84
C ILE A 203 -17.74 12.80 -18.83
N LYS A 204 -18.52 12.18 -17.93
CA LYS A 204 -19.97 12.44 -17.85
C LYS A 204 -20.28 13.88 -17.46
N ASP A 205 -19.52 14.44 -16.54
CA ASP A 205 -19.70 15.81 -16.08
C ASP A 205 -19.44 16.79 -17.25
N ILE A 206 -18.36 16.57 -18.02
CA ILE A 206 -18.05 17.37 -19.23
C ILE A 206 -19.18 17.28 -20.27
N LEU A 207 -19.67 16.06 -20.55
CA LEU A 207 -20.74 15.88 -21.53
C LEU A 207 -22.04 16.55 -21.09
N THR A 208 -22.34 16.52 -19.79
CA THR A 208 -23.53 17.16 -19.22
C THR A 208 -23.43 18.68 -19.30
N GLU A 209 -22.26 19.24 -19.00
CA GLU A 209 -21.99 20.68 -19.07
C GLU A 209 -22.06 21.20 -20.50
N LYS A 210 -21.48 20.48 -21.46
CA LYS A 210 -21.54 20.83 -22.89
C LYS A 210 -22.85 20.46 -23.56
N GLN A 211 -23.78 19.81 -22.84
CA GLN A 211 -25.04 19.30 -23.38
C GLN A 211 -24.87 18.38 -24.60
N CYS A 212 -23.73 17.70 -24.70
CA CYS A 212 -23.44 16.76 -25.78
C CYS A 212 -24.14 15.42 -25.51
N GLN A 213 -25.01 14.99 -26.42
CA GLN A 213 -25.66 13.68 -26.35
C GLN A 213 -24.94 12.69 -27.27
N ILE A 214 -24.53 11.56 -26.71
CA ILE A 214 -23.98 10.45 -27.49
C ILE A 214 -25.15 9.64 -28.06
N ILE A 215 -25.27 9.68 -29.37
CA ILE A 215 -26.22 8.88 -30.17
C ILE A 215 -25.44 7.73 -30.81
N ALA A 216 -26.13 6.65 -31.21
CA ALA A 216 -25.52 5.47 -31.85
C ALA A 216 -24.64 5.78 -33.09
N THR A 217 -24.83 6.93 -33.74
CA THR A 217 -24.06 7.36 -34.91
C THR A 217 -22.83 8.22 -34.59
N THR A 218 -22.59 8.52 -33.31
CA THR A 218 -21.50 9.41 -32.89
C THR A 218 -20.16 8.71 -33.07
N GLU A 219 -19.22 9.32 -33.78
CA GLU A 219 -17.87 8.76 -33.95
C GLU A 219 -16.98 9.00 -32.72
N TYR A 220 -16.01 8.11 -32.51
CA TYR A 220 -15.05 8.26 -31.41
C TYR A 220 -14.26 9.57 -31.48
N LYS A 221 -13.93 10.03 -32.69
CA LYS A 221 -13.17 11.27 -32.89
C LYS A 221 -13.95 12.48 -32.37
N GLU A 222 -15.24 12.57 -32.70
CA GLU A 222 -16.11 13.64 -32.25
C GLU A 222 -16.26 13.64 -30.71
N PHE A 223 -16.44 12.46 -30.12
CA PHE A 223 -16.46 12.30 -28.66
C PHE A 223 -15.14 12.72 -27.99
N ALA A 224 -14.00 12.31 -28.56
CA ALA A 224 -12.68 12.67 -28.05
C ALA A 224 -12.48 14.19 -28.10
N ASP A 225 -12.88 14.84 -29.19
CA ASP A 225 -12.82 16.30 -29.34
C ASP A 225 -13.70 17.02 -28.29
N TRP A 226 -14.89 16.50 -27.97
CA TRP A 226 -15.74 17.06 -26.92
C TRP A 226 -15.10 16.99 -25.53
N VAL A 227 -14.46 15.87 -25.21
CA VAL A 227 -13.78 15.68 -23.93
C VAL A 227 -12.52 16.55 -23.86
N LEU A 228 -11.64 16.47 -24.85
CA LEU A 228 -10.35 17.18 -24.89
C LEU A 228 -10.49 18.69 -25.01
N SER A 229 -11.57 19.21 -25.59
CA SER A 229 -11.84 20.64 -25.59
C SER A 229 -12.22 21.21 -24.22
N HIS A 230 -12.34 20.38 -23.18
CA HIS A 230 -12.55 20.83 -21.80
C HIS A 230 -11.22 20.80 -21.02
N PRO A 231 -10.91 21.80 -20.17
CA PRO A 231 -9.66 21.83 -19.39
C PRO A 231 -9.42 20.60 -18.50
N ASN A 232 -10.50 19.98 -18.03
CA ASN A 232 -10.42 18.74 -17.25
C ASN A 232 -10.26 17.47 -18.10
N GLY A 233 -10.56 17.53 -19.40
CA GLY A 233 -10.51 16.38 -20.31
C GLY A 233 -9.09 15.95 -20.67
N GLU A 234 -8.11 16.85 -20.63
CA GLU A 234 -6.68 16.51 -20.82
C GLU A 234 -6.15 15.55 -19.76
N LYS A 235 -6.77 15.52 -18.58
CA LYS A 235 -6.37 14.64 -17.46
C LYS A 235 -6.88 13.21 -17.58
N VAL A 236 -7.82 12.97 -18.50
CA VAL A 236 -8.46 11.66 -18.67
C VAL A 236 -7.52 10.74 -19.44
N ASP A 237 -7.35 9.51 -18.96
CA ASP A 237 -6.59 8.52 -19.72
C ASP A 237 -7.27 8.19 -21.05
N HIS A 238 -6.50 8.16 -22.14
CA HIS A 238 -7.04 7.91 -23.48
C HIS A 238 -7.66 6.51 -23.63
N GLY A 239 -7.11 5.51 -22.93
CA GLY A 239 -7.68 4.16 -22.86
C GLY A 239 -9.05 4.18 -22.16
N ASN A 240 -9.14 4.84 -21.01
CA ASN A 240 -10.38 5.02 -20.26
C ASN A 240 -11.42 5.82 -21.06
N MET A 241 -10.99 6.84 -21.81
CA MET A 241 -11.84 7.60 -22.73
C MET A 241 -12.46 6.69 -23.79
N LYS A 242 -11.67 5.78 -24.38
CA LYS A 242 -12.16 4.79 -25.36
C LYS A 242 -13.11 3.77 -24.74
N LEU A 243 -12.81 3.25 -23.55
CA LEU A 243 -13.69 2.34 -22.81
C LEU A 243 -15.03 3.01 -22.47
N CYS A 244 -15.00 4.26 -22.02
CA CYS A 244 -16.20 5.03 -21.74
C CYS A 244 -17.05 5.26 -22.98
N TYR A 245 -16.43 5.65 -24.10
CA TYR A 245 -17.12 5.81 -25.38
C TYR A 245 -17.84 4.53 -25.80
N ASN A 246 -17.14 3.39 -25.82
CA ASN A 246 -17.74 2.10 -26.19
C ASN A 246 -18.94 1.76 -25.28
N SER A 247 -18.80 1.95 -23.97
CA SER A 247 -19.90 1.73 -23.02
C SER A 247 -21.09 2.65 -23.25
N MET A 248 -20.85 3.92 -23.62
CA MET A 248 -21.91 4.91 -23.86
C MET A 248 -22.63 4.66 -25.20
N ILE A 249 -21.89 4.30 -26.26
CA ILE A 249 -22.46 3.92 -27.56
C ILE A 249 -23.28 2.64 -27.44
N GLU A 250 -22.77 1.60 -26.79
CA GLU A 250 -23.51 0.35 -26.59
C GLU A 250 -24.82 0.62 -25.83
N LYS A 251 -24.79 1.53 -24.84
CA LYS A 251 -25.99 1.96 -24.13
C LYS A 251 -26.96 2.73 -25.04
N ALA A 252 -26.47 3.61 -25.90
CA ALA A 252 -27.29 4.37 -26.85
C ALA A 252 -27.93 3.44 -27.90
N GLU A 253 -27.18 2.49 -28.44
CA GLU A 253 -27.70 1.47 -29.37
C GLU A 253 -28.78 0.60 -28.74
N ASN A 254 -28.54 0.13 -27.51
CA ASN A 254 -29.52 -0.69 -26.80
C ASN A 254 -30.80 0.09 -26.51
N LYS A 255 -30.67 1.37 -26.11
CA LYS A 255 -31.81 2.27 -25.93
C LYS A 255 -32.59 2.47 -27.24
N ALA A 256 -31.91 2.73 -28.36
CA ALA A 256 -32.55 2.89 -29.66
C ALA A 256 -33.28 1.61 -30.11
N LYS A 257 -32.65 0.44 -29.94
CA LYS A 257 -33.26 -0.87 -30.23
C LYS A 257 -34.48 -1.15 -29.35
N ASP A 258 -34.48 -0.71 -28.10
CA ASP A 258 -35.60 -0.91 -27.19
C ASP A 258 -36.75 0.07 -27.49
N GLU A 259 -36.46 1.32 -27.85
CA GLU A 259 -37.44 2.29 -28.34
C GLU A 259 -38.11 1.84 -29.64
N GLU A 260 -37.35 1.24 -30.56
CA GLU A 260 -37.88 0.63 -31.79
C GLU A 260 -38.82 -0.55 -31.48
N LYS A 261 -38.43 -1.44 -30.56
CA LYS A 261 -39.32 -2.54 -30.13
C LYS A 261 -40.57 -2.01 -29.44
N GLU A 262 -40.46 -0.97 -28.64
CA GLU A 262 -41.59 -0.35 -27.95
C GLU A 262 -42.54 0.33 -28.93
N SER A 263 -42.03 1.09 -29.91
CA SER A 263 -42.84 1.72 -30.95
C SER A 263 -43.57 0.66 -31.79
N LEU A 264 -42.90 -0.44 -32.15
CA LEU A 264 -43.51 -1.56 -32.85
C LEU A 264 -44.61 -2.23 -31.99
N ARG A 265 -44.39 -2.38 -30.68
CA ARG A 265 -45.42 -2.90 -29.76
C ARG A 265 -46.60 -1.94 -29.65
N LYS A 266 -46.37 -0.63 -29.60
CA LYS A 266 -47.42 0.39 -29.55
C LYS A 266 -48.24 0.37 -30.85
N LYS A 267 -47.59 0.34 -32.02
CA LYS A 267 -48.26 0.20 -33.33
C LYS A 267 -49.12 -1.05 -33.39
N ARG A 268 -48.59 -2.21 -32.98
CA ARG A 268 -49.36 -3.47 -32.90
C ARG A 268 -50.56 -3.41 -31.96
N ARG A 269 -50.48 -2.69 -30.84
CA ARG A 269 -51.61 -2.50 -29.92
C ARG A 269 -52.71 -1.66 -30.57
N VAL A 270 -52.35 -0.51 -31.15
CA VAL A 270 -53.30 0.36 -31.86
C VAL A 270 -53.98 -0.39 -33.00
N GLU A 271 -53.22 -1.12 -33.82
CA GLU A 271 -53.80 -1.96 -34.88
C GLU A 271 -54.71 -3.07 -34.34
N SER A 272 -54.37 -3.68 -33.20
CA SER A 272 -55.21 -4.73 -32.59
C SER A 272 -56.49 -4.18 -31.99
N GLU A 273 -56.43 -3.01 -31.35
CA GLU A 273 -57.59 -2.31 -30.81
C GLU A 273 -58.54 -1.90 -31.95
N PHE A 274 -57.99 -1.42 -33.07
CA PHE A 274 -58.76 -1.12 -34.28
C PHE A 274 -59.41 -2.38 -34.88
N ARG A 275 -58.69 -3.50 -35.00
CA ARG A 275 -59.26 -4.78 -35.44
C ARG A 275 -60.39 -5.27 -34.52
N ASN A 276 -60.24 -5.11 -33.21
CA ASN A 276 -61.28 -5.47 -32.25
C ASN A 276 -62.52 -4.58 -32.38
N LEU A 277 -62.33 -3.29 -32.68
CA LEU A 277 -63.43 -2.37 -32.94
C LEU A 277 -64.22 -2.78 -34.20
N LEU A 278 -63.52 -3.11 -35.30
CA LEU A 278 -64.17 -3.61 -36.53
C LEU A 278 -64.96 -4.90 -36.28
N LYS A 279 -64.40 -5.81 -35.46
CA LYS A 279 -65.07 -7.04 -35.04
C LYS A 279 -66.32 -6.78 -34.19
N ALA A 280 -66.26 -5.81 -33.27
CA ALA A 280 -67.38 -5.45 -32.40
C ALA A 280 -68.54 -4.79 -33.15
N HIS A 281 -68.27 -4.14 -34.28
CA HIS A 281 -69.27 -3.54 -35.16
C HIS A 281 -69.77 -4.49 -36.27
N ASN A 282 -69.45 -5.79 -36.19
CA ASN A 282 -69.90 -6.82 -37.14
C ASN A 282 -69.58 -6.49 -38.61
N VAL A 283 -68.39 -5.93 -38.87
CA VAL A 283 -67.92 -5.70 -40.24
C VAL A 283 -67.78 -7.02 -40.98
N ASP A 284 -68.54 -7.20 -42.06
CA ASP A 284 -68.55 -8.37 -42.93
C ASP A 284 -67.95 -8.08 -44.32
N GLU A 285 -67.90 -9.09 -45.19
CA GLU A 285 -67.31 -9.01 -46.52
C GLU A 285 -68.06 -8.07 -47.48
N GLU A 286 -69.31 -7.74 -47.20
CA GLU A 286 -70.12 -6.81 -48.02
C GLU A 286 -70.11 -5.39 -47.44
N THR A 287 -69.67 -5.21 -46.20
CA THR A 287 -69.58 -3.90 -45.57
C THR A 287 -68.62 -2.99 -46.34
N GLU A 288 -69.13 -1.84 -46.77
CA GLU A 288 -68.34 -0.76 -47.37
C GLU A 288 -67.78 0.18 -46.31
N TRP A 289 -66.57 0.69 -46.55
CA TRP A 289 -65.90 1.64 -45.68
C TRP A 289 -66.76 2.88 -45.40
N SER A 290 -67.48 3.37 -46.42
CA SER A 290 -68.40 4.51 -46.34
C SER A 290 -69.54 4.35 -45.33
N VAL A 291 -69.95 3.10 -45.03
CA VAL A 291 -71.06 2.78 -44.12
C VAL A 291 -70.60 2.61 -42.69
N ILE A 292 -69.41 2.02 -42.50
CA ILE A 292 -68.85 1.76 -41.17
C ILE A 292 -68.18 3.00 -40.59
N LYS A 293 -67.49 3.80 -41.43
CA LYS A 293 -66.74 4.99 -41.06
C LYS A 293 -67.52 5.94 -40.12
N PRO A 294 -68.75 6.41 -40.45
CA PRO A 294 -69.50 7.30 -39.56
C PRO A 294 -69.91 6.66 -38.23
N LYS A 295 -69.92 5.32 -38.11
CA LYS A 295 -70.26 4.60 -36.87
C LYS A 295 -69.07 4.45 -35.92
N ILE A 296 -67.86 4.38 -36.46
CA ILE A 296 -66.62 4.17 -35.69
C ILE A 296 -65.80 5.45 -35.48
N GLU A 297 -66.14 6.55 -36.16
CA GLU A 297 -65.37 7.80 -36.17
C GLU A 297 -65.14 8.43 -34.78
N LYS A 298 -66.06 8.20 -33.83
CA LYS A 298 -65.97 8.73 -32.46
C LYS A 298 -65.25 7.80 -31.48
N GLU A 299 -64.90 6.60 -31.92
CA GLU A 299 -64.34 5.56 -31.06
C GLU A 299 -62.83 5.76 -30.85
N LYS A 300 -62.36 5.50 -29.64
CA LYS A 300 -60.95 5.76 -29.26
C LYS A 300 -59.95 5.01 -30.13
N ALA A 301 -60.27 3.80 -30.55
CA ALA A 301 -59.41 2.98 -31.41
C ALA A 301 -59.37 3.47 -32.87
N TYR A 302 -60.40 4.17 -33.35
CA TYR A 302 -60.41 4.83 -34.67
C TYR A 302 -59.56 6.10 -34.66
N LEU A 303 -59.71 6.92 -33.62
CA LEU A 303 -58.94 8.16 -33.43
C LEU A 303 -57.45 7.90 -33.12
N ALA A 304 -57.10 6.70 -32.66
CA ALA A 304 -55.72 6.31 -32.35
C ALA A 304 -54.86 6.03 -33.60
N LEU A 305 -55.47 5.78 -34.76
CA LEU A 305 -54.79 5.78 -36.05
C LEU A 305 -54.84 7.20 -36.58
N GLU A 306 -53.70 7.83 -36.87
CA GLU A 306 -53.63 9.25 -37.21
C GLU A 306 -54.06 9.50 -38.67
N ASP A 307 -53.66 8.61 -39.59
CA ASP A 307 -53.90 8.75 -41.03
C ASP A 307 -55.15 8.02 -41.53
N ASP A 308 -55.96 8.70 -42.35
CA ASP A 308 -57.18 8.12 -42.93
C ASP A 308 -56.86 7.00 -43.94
N GLU A 309 -55.71 7.07 -44.61
CA GLU A 309 -55.20 6.00 -45.49
C GLU A 309 -54.80 4.74 -44.69
N GLU A 310 -54.17 4.91 -43.52
CA GLU A 310 -53.84 3.79 -42.63
C GLU A 310 -55.10 3.13 -42.07
N ARG A 311 -56.14 3.92 -41.76
CA ARG A 311 -57.46 3.42 -41.32
C ARG A 311 -58.14 2.59 -42.39
N GLU A 312 -58.17 3.09 -43.63
CA GLU A 312 -58.79 2.36 -44.75
C GLU A 312 -57.96 1.12 -45.14
N ALA A 313 -56.63 1.19 -45.12
CA ALA A 313 -55.76 0.05 -45.34
C ALA A 313 -55.94 -1.04 -44.26
N ALA A 314 -56.04 -0.65 -42.98
CA ALA A 314 -56.30 -1.58 -41.89
C ALA A 314 -57.70 -2.23 -42.00
N PHE A 315 -58.70 -1.48 -42.47
CA PHE A 315 -60.04 -2.00 -42.76
C PHE A 315 -60.05 -3.00 -43.92
N ARG A 316 -59.40 -2.67 -45.04
CA ARG A 316 -59.24 -3.58 -46.19
C ARG A 316 -58.47 -4.84 -45.79
N HIS A 317 -57.44 -4.69 -44.96
CA HIS A 317 -56.68 -5.83 -44.43
C HIS A 317 -57.53 -6.71 -43.51
N TYR A 318 -58.39 -6.13 -42.67
CA TYR A 318 -59.35 -6.89 -41.85
C TYR A 318 -60.34 -7.67 -42.72
N LYS A 319 -60.93 -7.02 -43.72
CA LYS A 319 -61.88 -7.62 -44.69
C LYS A 319 -61.26 -8.77 -45.49
N ASN A 320 -60.02 -8.61 -45.95
CA ASN A 320 -59.27 -9.65 -46.66
C ASN A 320 -58.75 -10.75 -45.73
N GLY A 321 -58.58 -10.47 -44.44
CA GLY A 321 -58.21 -11.46 -43.42
C GLY A 321 -59.39 -12.34 -43.01
N THR A 322 -60.61 -11.80 -43.03
CA THR A 322 -61.85 -12.56 -42.75
C THR A 322 -62.23 -13.50 -43.89
N THR A 323 -61.99 -13.11 -45.16
CA THR A 323 -62.26 -13.94 -46.35
C THR A 323 -61.36 -15.19 -46.44
N GLY A 324 -60.23 -15.21 -45.73
CA GLY A 324 -59.32 -16.37 -45.63
C GLY A 324 -59.68 -17.39 -44.54
N THR A 325 -60.76 -17.20 -43.79
CA THR A 325 -61.10 -18.03 -42.61
C THR A 325 -62.55 -18.52 -42.57
N ALA A 326 -63.13 -18.81 -43.75
CA ALA A 326 -64.43 -19.50 -43.85
C ALA A 326 -64.31 -21.01 -44.15
N SER A 327 -63.13 -21.62 -43.96
CA SER A 327 -62.96 -23.08 -43.96
C SER A 327 -62.04 -23.52 -42.82
N GLY A 328 -62.58 -24.36 -41.92
CA GLY A 328 -62.03 -24.71 -40.61
C GLY A 328 -60.51 -24.93 -40.54
N GLY A 329 -59.89 -24.19 -39.61
CA GLY A 329 -58.50 -24.36 -39.21
C GLY A 329 -58.28 -23.67 -37.87
N GLU A 330 -58.30 -24.47 -36.81
CA GLU A 330 -57.90 -24.14 -35.45
C GLU A 330 -56.56 -23.37 -35.48
N VAL A 331 -56.59 -22.07 -35.20
CA VAL A 331 -55.37 -21.31 -34.95
C VAL A 331 -54.81 -21.83 -33.64
N LEU A 332 -53.84 -22.74 -33.76
CA LEU A 332 -52.90 -23.11 -32.72
C LEU A 332 -52.33 -21.82 -32.10
N GLU A 333 -52.94 -21.39 -30.99
CA GLU A 333 -52.16 -20.82 -29.90
C GLU A 333 -51.03 -21.80 -29.63
N LYS A 334 -49.78 -21.39 -29.88
CA LYS A 334 -48.64 -22.16 -29.36
C LYS A 334 -48.82 -22.23 -27.84
N PRO A 335 -49.05 -23.41 -27.27
CA PRO A 335 -49.24 -23.51 -25.84
C PRO A 335 -47.92 -23.16 -25.16
N LYS A 336 -47.97 -22.26 -24.18
CA LYS A 336 -46.88 -22.06 -23.23
C LYS A 336 -46.47 -23.44 -22.72
N LYS A 337 -45.25 -23.88 -23.04
CA LYS A 337 -44.64 -25.05 -22.40
C LYS A 337 -44.52 -24.79 -20.90
N LYS A 338 -45.54 -25.19 -20.13
CA LYS A 338 -45.39 -25.51 -18.72
C LYS A 338 -44.42 -26.68 -18.62
N LYS A 339 -43.15 -26.39 -18.29
CA LYS A 339 -42.22 -27.42 -17.80
C LYS A 339 -42.77 -27.91 -16.46
N LYS A 340 -43.44 -29.06 -16.48
CA LYS A 340 -43.85 -29.80 -15.30
C LYS A 340 -42.64 -30.45 -14.65
N ASP A 341 -42.56 -30.30 -13.35
CA ASP A 341 -41.56 -30.87 -12.45
C ASP A 341 -41.20 -32.32 -12.77
N LYS A 342 -39.90 -32.55 -13.02
CA LYS A 342 -39.29 -33.87 -12.89
C LYS A 342 -38.18 -33.77 -11.85
N LYS A 343 -38.53 -34.19 -10.62
CA LYS A 343 -37.60 -34.52 -9.53
C LYS A 343 -36.34 -35.20 -10.09
N LYS A 344 -35.18 -34.56 -9.95
CA LYS A 344 -33.90 -35.24 -9.74
C LYS A 344 -33.24 -34.62 -8.52
N LYS A 345 -32.92 -35.51 -7.58
CA LYS A 345 -32.21 -35.27 -6.31
C LYS A 345 -30.96 -34.42 -6.55
N SER A 346 -30.84 -33.29 -5.85
CA SER A 346 -29.54 -32.67 -5.56
C SER A 346 -29.23 -32.92 -4.08
N LYS A 347 -28.18 -33.71 -3.84
CA LYS A 347 -27.46 -33.76 -2.57
C LYS A 347 -26.26 -32.81 -2.70
N ARG A 348 -26.26 -31.79 -1.84
CA ARG A 348 -25.15 -31.17 -1.07
C ARG A 348 -23.88 -30.59 -1.75
N SER A 349 -23.45 -29.49 -1.10
CA SER A 349 -22.17 -28.75 -1.03
C SER A 349 -21.76 -27.90 -2.24
N ASP A 350 -21.27 -26.66 -2.12
CA ASP A 350 -21.14 -25.69 -1.01
C ASP A 350 -20.70 -24.35 -1.63
N ASN A 351 -20.86 -23.26 -0.85
CA ASN A 351 -20.25 -21.93 -1.00
C ASN A 351 -20.63 -21.04 -2.19
N ASN A 352 -21.42 -19.98 -1.92
CA ASN A 352 -20.85 -18.72 -1.46
C ASN A 352 -21.99 -17.76 -1.06
N SER A 353 -21.99 -17.32 0.20
CA SER A 353 -22.99 -16.40 0.77
C SER A 353 -22.45 -14.98 0.69
N GLU A 354 -23.20 -14.12 0.02
CA GLU A 354 -23.24 -12.69 0.33
C GLU A 354 -23.57 -12.49 1.82
N SER A 355 -23.12 -11.39 2.42
CA SER A 355 -24.04 -10.30 2.81
C SER A 355 -23.29 -9.23 3.60
N GLU A 356 -23.37 -8.01 3.10
CA GLU A 356 -23.37 -6.82 3.94
C GLU A 356 -24.59 -6.80 4.88
N GLY A 357 -24.50 -6.06 5.98
CA GLY A 357 -25.66 -5.74 6.79
C GLY A 357 -25.36 -4.88 8.02
N GLU A 358 -25.53 -3.55 7.88
CA GLU A 358 -25.72 -2.62 8.98
C GLU A 358 -27.18 -2.66 9.52
N ILE A 359 -27.29 -2.98 10.81
CA ILE A 359 -28.09 -2.38 11.89
C ILE A 359 -29.38 -1.59 11.51
N ARG A 360 -30.54 -2.07 11.98
CA ARG A 360 -31.44 -1.31 12.90
C ARG A 360 -32.57 -2.14 13.54
N GLU A 361 -32.79 -1.83 14.82
CA GLU A 361 -33.71 -2.44 15.78
C GLU A 361 -35.22 -2.25 15.52
N LYS A 362 -36.04 -3.19 16.03
CA LYS A 362 -37.05 -2.94 17.09
C LYS A 362 -37.79 -4.18 17.60
N ASP A 363 -37.70 -4.38 18.92
CA ASP A 363 -38.75 -4.74 19.89
C ASP A 363 -39.90 -5.72 19.55
N LYS A 364 -39.98 -6.86 20.29
CA LYS A 364 -40.99 -7.08 21.35
C LYS A 364 -40.90 -8.45 22.09
N LYS A 365 -40.84 -8.31 23.42
CA LYS A 365 -40.99 -9.23 24.58
C LYS A 365 -41.97 -10.42 24.51
N LYS A 366 -41.60 -11.54 25.16
CA LYS A 366 -42.22 -12.18 26.38
C LYS A 366 -41.56 -13.56 26.68
N LYS A 367 -40.77 -13.74 27.76
CA LYS A 367 -41.07 -14.13 29.17
C LYS A 367 -41.35 -15.63 29.47
N LYS A 368 -40.42 -16.31 30.17
CA LYS A 368 -40.50 -17.00 31.52
C LYS A 368 -39.44 -18.13 31.66
N LYS A 369 -38.50 -18.05 32.63
CA LYS A 369 -38.40 -18.78 33.96
C LYS A 369 -38.14 -20.31 33.82
N HIS A 370 -37.26 -21.03 34.54
CA HIS A 370 -36.48 -20.89 35.80
C HIS A 370 -35.44 -22.05 35.89
N SER A 371 -34.47 -21.94 36.82
CA SER A 371 -33.77 -23.03 37.57
C SER A 371 -32.48 -23.64 36.94
N LYS A 372 -31.39 -24.04 37.61
CA LYS A 372 -30.75 -23.87 38.95
C LYS A 372 -29.51 -24.81 38.97
N GLU A 373 -28.38 -24.39 39.55
CA GLU A 373 -27.21 -25.18 40.06
C GLU A 373 -26.44 -26.07 39.05
N ASP A 374 -25.12 -26.37 39.13
CA ASP A 374 -24.10 -26.46 40.19
C ASP A 374 -22.68 -26.33 39.52
N ARG A 375 -21.70 -25.62 40.13
CA ARG A 375 -20.43 -26.12 40.75
C ARG A 375 -19.48 -26.89 39.79
N THR A 376 -18.17 -26.67 39.67
CA THR A 376 -17.00 -26.48 40.58
C THR A 376 -15.79 -26.16 39.66
N ASP A 377 -14.57 -25.78 40.04
CA ASP A 377 -13.90 -25.03 41.11
C ASP A 377 -12.41 -24.95 40.63
N ASP A 378 -11.63 -24.05 41.24
CA ASP A 378 -10.16 -24.02 41.33
C ASP A 378 -9.29 -23.65 40.09
N ASP A 379 -8.24 -22.84 40.18
CA ASP A 379 -7.60 -22.17 41.34
C ASP A 379 -6.65 -21.05 40.84
N GLU A 380 -6.12 -20.29 41.80
CA GLU A 380 -4.86 -19.54 41.82
C GLU A 380 -4.84 -18.05 41.40
N LYS A 381 -5.17 -17.22 42.42
CA LYS A 381 -4.30 -16.19 43.04
C LYS A 381 -3.51 -15.25 42.10
N ASN A 382 -3.73 -13.94 42.23
CA ASN A 382 -3.00 -13.12 43.21
C ASN A 382 -3.50 -11.65 43.24
N ARG A 383 -3.41 -11.06 44.43
CA ARG A 383 -3.94 -9.77 44.84
C ARG A 383 -3.03 -8.60 44.42
N LYS A 384 -3.67 -7.55 43.90
CA LYS A 384 -3.46 -6.11 44.15
C LYS A 384 -2.05 -5.65 44.59
N SER A 385 -1.46 -4.73 43.83
CA SER A 385 -1.23 -3.38 44.35
C SER A 385 -1.19 -2.33 43.23
N LYS A 386 -1.87 -1.20 43.51
CA LYS A 386 -2.02 -0.04 42.64
C LYS A 386 -0.81 0.88 42.82
N LYS A 387 -0.24 1.41 41.72
CA LYS A 387 0.32 2.77 41.75
C LYS A 387 0.12 3.48 40.42
N SER A 388 -0.59 4.60 40.54
CA SER A 388 -1.06 5.53 39.52
C SER A 388 0.06 6.34 38.85
N ARG A 389 0.04 6.45 37.52
CA ARG A 389 0.47 7.67 36.79
C ARG A 389 -0.47 7.91 35.60
N LYS A 390 -1.45 8.79 35.81
CA LYS A 390 -2.20 9.46 34.74
C LYS A 390 -1.35 10.60 34.18
N ARG A 391 -1.17 10.66 32.87
CA ARG A 391 -0.94 11.90 32.12
C ARG A 391 -1.86 11.89 30.91
N SER A 392 -2.91 12.70 30.97
CA SER A 392 -3.79 13.02 29.84
C SER A 392 -3.66 14.50 29.51
N ARG A 393 -3.71 14.75 28.19
CA ARG A 393 -3.54 15.99 27.44
C ARG A 393 -4.63 17.05 27.66
N SER A 394 -4.33 18.23 27.09
CA SER A 394 -5.22 19.29 26.56
C SER A 394 -5.60 20.39 27.56
N ARG A 395 -5.78 21.68 27.21
CA ARG A 395 -6.05 22.34 25.91
C ARG A 395 -5.87 23.87 26.08
N SER A 396 -5.46 24.54 25.00
CA SER A 396 -5.83 25.91 24.51
C SER A 396 -6.23 27.04 25.49
N VAL A 397 -5.68 28.26 25.26
CA VAL A 397 -6.38 29.55 25.01
C VAL A 397 -5.32 30.67 24.81
N SER A 398 -5.37 31.39 23.68
CA SER A 398 -4.75 32.72 23.45
C SER A 398 -5.78 33.83 23.80
N PRO A 399 -5.54 35.16 23.67
CA PRO A 399 -4.33 35.96 23.38
C PRO A 399 -4.16 37.21 24.30
N ARG A 400 -3.01 37.92 24.25
CA ARG A 400 -2.90 39.41 24.14
C ARG A 400 -1.49 39.99 24.34
N HIS A 401 -1.13 40.87 23.39
CA HIS A 401 -0.45 42.18 23.46
C HIS A 401 1.03 42.40 23.89
N THR A 402 1.70 43.14 23.00
CA THR A 402 2.79 44.16 23.16
C THR A 402 4.17 43.64 23.60
N SER A 403 5.27 43.91 22.90
CA SER A 403 5.74 45.24 22.50
C SER A 403 6.93 45.14 21.53
N GLU A 404 7.07 46.17 20.70
CA GLU A 404 8.21 46.45 19.82
C GLU A 404 9.55 46.51 20.56
N LYS A 405 10.61 46.01 19.91
CA LYS A 405 11.89 46.74 19.81
C LYS A 405 12.76 46.19 18.68
N ARG A 406 12.80 46.94 17.58
CA ARG A 406 13.86 46.89 16.56
C ARG A 406 15.16 47.44 17.18
N LYS A 407 16.28 46.75 17.02
CA LYS A 407 17.62 47.36 17.09
C LYS A 407 18.25 47.25 15.72
N ARG A 408 18.51 48.42 15.12
CA ARG A 408 19.35 48.63 13.95
C ARG A 408 20.80 48.28 14.31
N HIS A 409 21.47 47.63 13.37
CA HIS A 409 22.92 47.57 13.31
C HIS A 409 23.38 48.82 12.56
N GLU A 410 24.22 49.62 13.20
CA GLU A 410 24.92 50.75 12.60
C GLU A 410 26.39 50.33 12.46
N SER A 411 26.90 50.58 11.26
CA SER A 411 28.29 50.49 10.81
C SER A 411 28.99 51.81 11.05
N ASP A 412 30.23 51.77 11.53
CA ASP A 412 31.30 52.76 11.26
C ASP A 412 32.60 52.18 11.85
N THR A 413 33.61 51.87 11.03
CA THR A 413 34.78 52.71 10.72
C THR A 413 35.58 53.13 11.96
N ASP A 414 36.66 52.40 12.24
CA ASP A 414 38.06 52.86 12.11
C ASP A 414 39.00 51.64 12.14
#